data_AF-A0A7C2L492-F1
#
_entry.id   AF-A0A7C2L492-F1
#
_cell.length_a   1.000
_cell.length_b   1.000
_cell.length_c   1.000
_cell.angle_alpha   90.00
_cell.angle_beta   90.00
_cell.angle_gamma   90.00
#
_symmetry.space_group_name_H-M   'P 1'
#
loop_
_entity.id
_entity.type
_entity.pdbx_description
1 polymer ?
#
loop_
_entity_poly.entity_id
_entity_poly.type
_entity_poly.pdbx_seq_one_letter_code
_entity_poly.pdbx_strand_id
1 'polypeptide(L)'
;MSGVYYVDTAISVDGKKRGKNKAHTVFDGEKPFKVRKLTELEDASEIYIDSLFLELYDEVLESLRKGVKVYLLKNKRLVKKLREENGLRKSDEVDAKLLSVIPKNHFK
;
A
#
# COMPACT_ATOMS: atom_id res chain seq x y z
N MET A 1 -11.40 -17.11 -0.80
CA MET A 1 -11.25 -16.07 -1.84
C MET A 1 -9.87 -15.51 -1.68
N SER A 2 -9.19 -15.17 -2.76
CA SER A 2 -7.87 -14.56 -2.67
C SER A 2 -8.00 -13.04 -2.65
N GLY A 3 -7.50 -12.39 -1.61
CA GLY A 3 -7.67 -10.96 -1.35
C GLY A 3 -6.88 -10.07 -2.31
N VAL A 4 -7.42 -8.89 -2.60
CA VAL A 4 -6.72 -7.82 -3.32
C VAL A 4 -6.63 -6.63 -2.39
N TYR A 5 -5.40 -6.18 -2.11
CA TYR A 5 -5.15 -5.13 -1.13
C TYR A 5 -4.45 -3.93 -1.74
N TYR A 6 -4.86 -2.74 -1.33
CA TYR A 6 -4.26 -1.47 -1.72
C TYR A 6 -3.65 -0.80 -0.49
N VAL A 7 -2.36 -0.48 -0.54
CA VAL A 7 -1.59 -0.15 0.64
C VAL A 7 -0.88 1.19 0.48
N ASP A 8 -1.23 2.13 1.35
CA ASP A 8 -0.41 3.31 1.61
C ASP A 8 0.71 2.92 2.58
N THR A 9 1.94 2.90 2.06
CA THR A 9 3.08 2.34 2.78
C THR A 9 3.71 3.36 3.71
N ALA A 10 3.85 3.00 4.99
CA ALA A 10 4.42 3.87 6.01
C ALA A 10 5.88 3.48 6.31
N ILE A 11 6.75 4.48 6.39
CA ILE A 11 8.14 4.35 6.91
C ILE A 11 8.43 5.31 8.07
N SER A 12 9.46 4.99 8.84
CA SER A 12 10.09 5.95 9.77
C SER A 12 10.74 7.08 8.96
N VAL A 13 10.61 8.33 9.41
CA VAL A 13 11.09 9.51 8.64
C VAL A 13 12.62 9.58 8.58
N ASP A 14 13.32 8.89 9.49
CA ASP A 14 14.77 9.04 9.71
C ASP A 14 15.63 7.85 9.25
N GLY A 15 15.08 6.85 8.55
CA GLY A 15 15.81 5.59 8.20
C GLY A 15 16.30 4.77 9.40
N LYS A 16 16.11 5.28 10.63
CA LYS A 16 16.30 4.57 11.89
C LYS A 16 15.01 3.82 12.20
N LYS A 17 15.16 2.49 12.34
CA LYS A 17 14.20 1.47 12.81
C LYS A 17 12.75 1.93 12.90
N ARG A 18 11.83 1.24 12.19
CA ARG A 18 10.36 1.35 12.35
C ARG A 18 10.00 1.64 13.81
N GLY A 19 9.56 2.87 14.10
CA GLY A 19 9.01 3.21 15.41
C GLY A 19 7.83 2.27 15.69
N LYS A 20 7.74 1.75 16.92
CA LYS A 20 6.78 0.72 17.37
C LYS A 20 5.29 0.94 16.99
N ASN A 21 4.92 2.12 16.48
CA ASN A 21 3.56 2.56 16.23
C ASN A 21 3.23 2.91 14.76
N LYS A 22 4.15 2.75 13.79
CA LYS A 22 3.82 3.04 12.38
C LYS A 22 3.24 1.79 11.70
N ALA A 23 2.00 1.90 11.23
CA ALA A 23 1.27 0.87 10.53
C ALA A 23 0.98 1.32 9.10
N HIS A 24 0.96 0.36 8.18
CA HIS A 24 0.45 0.52 6.83
C HIS A 24 -1.06 0.73 6.87
N THR A 25 -1.56 1.64 6.06
CA THR A 25 -3.00 1.77 5.86
C THR A 25 -3.37 0.96 4.63
N VAL A 26 -4.26 0.00 4.81
CA VAL A 26 -4.70 -0.96 3.81
C VAL A 26 -6.16 -0.71 3.48
N PHE A 27 -6.53 -0.87 2.22
CA PHE A 27 -7.90 -0.91 1.75
C PHE A 27 -8.13 -2.24 1.01
N ASP A 28 -9.16 -2.99 1.40
CA ASP A 28 -9.53 -4.30 0.83
C ASP A 28 -10.57 -4.20 -0.31
N GLY A 29 -11.00 -2.99 -0.66
CA GLY A 29 -12.12 -2.76 -1.59
C GLY A 29 -13.42 -2.37 -0.89
N GLU A 30 -13.54 -2.62 0.41
CA GLU A 30 -14.72 -2.28 1.21
C GLU A 30 -14.39 -1.28 2.32
N LYS A 31 -13.37 -1.55 3.13
CA LYS A 31 -13.01 -0.76 4.31
C LYS A 31 -11.49 -0.56 4.46
N PRO A 32 -11.07 0.59 5.01
CA PRO A 32 -9.69 0.79 5.41
C PRO A 32 -9.41 0.10 6.76
N PHE A 33 -8.21 -0.45 6.91
CA PHE A 33 -7.69 -0.97 8.17
C PHE A 33 -6.16 -0.81 8.22
N LYS A 34 -5.53 -1.21 9.33
CA LYS A 34 -4.10 -1.03 9.54
C LYS A 34 -3.40 -2.35 9.83
N VAL A 35 -2.26 -2.58 9.18
CA VAL A 35 -1.36 -3.71 9.43
C VAL A 35 0.04 -3.21 9.74
N ARG A 36 0.81 -3.93 10.55
CA ARG A 36 2.21 -3.52 10.82
C ARG A 36 3.16 -4.08 9.79
N LYS A 37 2.83 -5.21 9.18
CA LYS A 37 3.60 -5.86 8.14
C LYS A 37 2.70 -6.25 6.98
N LEU A 38 3.25 -6.22 5.76
CA LEU A 38 2.52 -6.71 4.58
C LEU A 38 2.19 -8.21 4.69
N THR A 39 3.00 -8.96 5.43
CA THR A 39 2.83 -10.41 5.63
C THR A 39 1.67 -10.77 6.56
N GLU A 40 1.05 -9.81 7.24
CA GLU A 40 -0.21 -9.99 7.98
C GLU A 40 -1.42 -10.17 7.03
N LEU A 41 -1.26 -9.86 5.74
CA LEU A 41 -2.27 -10.08 4.69
C LEU A 41 -2.18 -11.53 4.17
N GLU A 42 -2.51 -12.50 5.03
CA GLU A 42 -2.28 -13.93 4.78
C GLU A 42 -3.05 -14.51 3.58
N ASP A 43 -4.23 -13.95 3.28
CA ASP A 43 -5.09 -14.37 2.17
C ASP A 43 -4.83 -13.58 0.88
N ALA A 44 -3.82 -12.71 0.84
CA ALA A 44 -3.53 -11.86 -0.31
C ALA A 44 -3.13 -12.67 -1.55
N SER A 45 -3.79 -12.39 -2.68
CA SER A 45 -3.28 -12.73 -4.01
C SER A 45 -2.53 -11.59 -4.68
N GLU A 46 -3.01 -10.35 -4.48
CA GLU A 46 -2.43 -9.15 -5.07
C GLU A 46 -2.32 -8.04 -4.02
N ILE A 47 -1.17 -7.37 -3.98
CA ILE A 47 -0.92 -6.21 -3.13
C ILE A 47 -0.44 -5.06 -4.01
N TYR A 48 -1.16 -3.96 -4.01
CA TYR A 48 -0.82 -2.73 -4.72
C TYR A 48 -0.28 -1.70 -3.73
N ILE A 49 0.97 -1.29 -3.90
CA ILE A 49 1.65 -0.35 -2.99
C ILE A 49 1.91 0.99 -3.68
N ASP A 50 1.79 2.09 -2.95
CA ASP A 50 2.12 3.44 -3.44
C ASP A 50 3.64 3.66 -3.58
N SER A 51 4.42 3.05 -2.68
CA SER A 51 5.84 3.27 -2.49
C SER A 51 6.54 1.98 -2.04
N LEU A 52 7.78 1.78 -2.49
CA LEU A 52 8.64 0.69 -2.05
C LEU A 52 9.88 1.27 -1.36
N PHE A 53 10.09 0.90 -0.11
CA PHE A 53 11.21 1.35 0.73
C PHE A 53 12.05 0.16 1.18
N LEU A 54 13.34 0.38 1.47
CA LEU A 54 14.29 -0.70 1.84
C LEU A 54 13.78 -1.51 3.04
N GLU A 55 13.15 -0.86 4.01
CA GLU A 55 12.60 -1.50 5.22
C GLU A 55 11.45 -2.46 4.93
N LEU A 56 10.85 -2.37 3.74
CA LEU A 56 9.77 -3.26 3.31
C LEU A 56 10.28 -4.40 2.44
N TYR A 57 11.57 -4.43 2.07
CA TYR A 57 12.09 -5.42 1.12
C TYR A 57 11.90 -6.84 1.63
N ASP A 58 12.23 -7.10 2.90
CA ASP A 58 12.07 -8.44 3.49
C ASP A 58 10.60 -8.89 3.48
N GLU A 59 9.66 -7.99 3.79
CA GLU A 59 8.22 -8.28 3.80
C GLU A 59 7.68 -8.52 2.38
N VAL A 60 8.12 -7.72 1.42
CA VAL A 60 7.76 -7.88 0.00
C VAL A 60 8.34 -9.19 -0.54
N LEU A 61 9.61 -9.49 -0.26
CA LEU A 61 10.25 -10.75 -0.66
C LEU A 61 9.54 -11.97 -0.05
N GLU A 62 9.15 -11.90 1.22
CA GLU A 62 8.38 -12.96 1.87
C GLU A 62 7.00 -13.15 1.21
N SER A 63 6.31 -12.05 0.90
CA SER A 63 5.02 -12.09 0.20
C SER A 63 5.16 -12.70 -1.20
N LEU A 64 6.19 -12.30 -1.96
CA LEU A 64 6.50 -12.86 -3.27
C LEU A 64 6.82 -14.37 -3.19
N ARG A 65 7.56 -14.83 -2.18
CA ARG A 65 7.84 -16.26 -1.94
C ARG A 65 6.58 -17.08 -1.66
N LYS A 66 5.56 -16.46 -1.06
CA LYS A 66 4.24 -17.08 -0.84
C LYS A 66 3.35 -17.08 -2.10
N GLY A 67 3.85 -16.57 -3.23
CA GLY A 67 3.11 -16.50 -4.49
C GLY A 67 2.19 -15.27 -4.61
N VAL A 68 2.28 -14.31 -3.68
CA VAL A 68 1.52 -13.06 -3.74
C VAL A 68 2.14 -12.16 -4.81
N LYS A 69 1.31 -11.57 -5.68
CA LYS A 69 1.77 -10.58 -6.65
C LYS A 69 1.81 -9.20 -6.02
N VAL A 70 2.96 -8.56 -6.02
CA VAL A 70 3.12 -7.19 -5.48
C VAL A 70 3.33 -6.23 -6.63
N TYR A 71 2.52 -5.18 -6.70
CA TYR A 71 2.53 -4.17 -7.76
C TYR A 71 2.84 -2.79 -7.18
N LEU A 72 3.82 -2.10 -7.74
CA LEU A 72 4.25 -0.78 -7.29
C LEU A 72 3.70 0.31 -8.22
N LEU A 73 3.12 1.37 -7.63
CA LEU A 73 2.66 2.53 -8.38
C LEU A 73 3.83 3.21 -9.12
N LYS A 74 3.69 3.38 -10.44
CA LYS A 74 4.73 4.00 -11.29
C LYS A 74 4.93 5.47 -10.99
N ASN A 75 3.86 6.21 -10.69
CA ASN A 75 3.89 7.64 -10.48
C ASN A 75 3.05 8.07 -9.27
N LYS A 76 3.73 8.38 -8.15
CA LYS A 76 3.10 8.83 -6.90
C LYS A 76 2.30 10.13 -7.03
N ARG A 77 2.58 10.96 -8.05
CA ARG A 77 1.83 12.19 -8.29
C ARG A 77 0.38 11.92 -8.69
N LEU A 78 0.06 10.70 -9.16
CA LEU A 78 -1.32 10.31 -9.51
C LEU A 78 -2.25 10.36 -8.30
N VAL A 79 -1.85 9.81 -7.16
CA VAL A 79 -2.66 9.85 -5.92
C VAL A 79 -2.88 11.30 -5.48
N LYS A 80 -1.85 12.14 -5.55
CA LYS A 80 -1.98 13.58 -5.25
C LYS A 80 -2.97 14.28 -6.19
N LYS A 81 -2.84 14.05 -7.50
CA LYS A 81 -3.72 14.63 -8.52
C LYS A 81 -5.18 14.21 -8.30
N LEU A 82 -5.42 12.92 -8.06
CA LEU A 82 -6.77 12.40 -7.78
C LEU A 82 -7.38 13.00 -6.50
N ARG A 83 -6.59 13.25 -5.45
CA ARG A 83 -7.09 13.96 -4.26
C ARG A 83 -7.58 15.36 -4.60
N GLU A 84 -6.77 16.12 -5.33
CA GLU A 84 -7.08 17.51 -5.70
C GLU A 84 -8.31 17.58 -6.62
N GLU A 85 -8.40 16.71 -7.62
CA GLU A 85 -9.54 16.63 -8.55
C GLU A 85 -10.85 16.28 -7.85
N ASN A 86 -10.80 15.46 -6.78
CA ASN A 86 -11.98 15.06 -6.02
C ASN A 86 -12.23 15.93 -4.77
N GLY A 87 -11.42 16.98 -4.54
CA GLY A 87 -11.55 17.85 -3.36
C GLY A 87 -11.36 17.11 -2.02
N LEU A 88 -10.61 16.01 -2.00
CA LEU A 88 -10.46 15.16 -0.83
C LEU A 88 -9.37 15.68 0.11
N ARG A 89 -9.68 15.71 1.41
CA ARG A 89 -8.67 16.00 2.44
C ARG A 89 -7.66 14.85 2.49
N LYS A 90 -6.37 15.20 2.58
CA LYS A 90 -5.29 14.23 2.75
C LYS A 90 -5.47 13.39 4.02
N SER A 91 -5.51 12.07 3.86
CA SER A 91 -5.32 11.06 4.91
C SER A 91 -4.80 9.77 4.27
N ASP A 92 -4.13 8.93 5.07
CA ASP A 92 -3.60 7.64 4.61
C ASP A 92 -4.71 6.71 4.10
N GLU A 93 -5.91 6.76 4.73
CA GLU A 93 -7.08 5.98 4.30
C GLU A 93 -7.62 6.43 2.95
N VAL A 94 -7.61 7.74 2.69
CA VAL A 94 -7.99 8.30 1.38
C VAL A 94 -6.98 7.88 0.33
N ASP A 95 -5.69 7.94 0.63
CA ASP A 95 -4.63 7.56 -0.29
C ASP A 95 -4.73 6.05 -0.64
N ALA A 96 -4.94 5.18 0.36
CA ALA A 96 -5.15 3.75 0.15
C ALA A 96 -6.41 3.45 -0.70
N LYS A 97 -7.53 4.17 -0.46
CA LYS A 97 -8.73 4.06 -1.29
C LYS A 97 -8.47 4.52 -2.73
N LEU A 98 -7.73 5.60 -2.92
CA LEU A 98 -7.43 6.13 -4.25
C LEU A 98 -6.56 5.19 -5.08
N LEU A 99 -5.69 4.39 -4.45
CA LEU A 99 -4.96 3.35 -5.16
C LEU A 99 -5.88 2.34 -5.84
N SER A 100 -7.08 2.07 -5.28
CA SER A 100 -8.05 1.13 -5.85
C SER A 100 -8.72 1.60 -7.14
N VAL A 101 -8.82 2.92 -7.33
CA VAL A 101 -9.42 3.50 -8.55
C VAL A 101 -8.40 3.73 -9.66
N ILE A 102 -7.10 3.60 -9.36
CA ILE A 102 -6.04 3.74 -10.37
C ILE A 102 -6.03 2.48 -11.25
N PRO A 103 -6.07 2.63 -12.59
CA PRO A 103 -6.02 1.48 -13.48
C PRO A 103 -4.71 0.68 -13.33
N LYS A 104 -4.81 -0.66 -13.39
CA LYS A 104 -3.68 -1.59 -13.14
C LYS A 104 -2.43 -1.33 -14.00
N ASN A 105 -2.58 -0.76 -15.20
CA ASN A 105 -1.46 -0.43 -16.09
C ASN A 105 -0.55 0.70 -15.55
N HIS A 106 -1.00 1.46 -14.55
CA HIS A 106 -0.18 2.44 -13.83
C HIS A 106 0.70 1.83 -12.74
N PHE A 107 0.60 0.53 -12.53
CA PHE A 107 1.47 -0.22 -11.63
C PHE A 107 2.47 -1.08 -12.41
N LYS A 108 3.59 -1.44 -11.77
CA LYS A 108 4.65 -2.30 -12.31
C LYS A 108 5.01 -3.41 -11.32
#